data_AF-A0A2V7B0U0-F1
#
_entry.id   AF-A0A2V7B0U0-F1
#
_cell.length_a   1.000
_cell.length_b   1.000
_cell.length_c   1.000
_cell.angle_alpha   90.00
_cell.angle_beta   90.00
_cell.angle_gamma   90.00
#
_symmetry.space_group_name_H-M   'P 1'
#
loop_
_entity.id
_entity.type
_entity.pdbx_description
1 polymer ?
#
loop_
_entity_poly.entity_id
_entity_poly.type
_entity_poly.pdbx_seq_one_letter_code
_entity_poly.pdbx_strand_id
1 'polypeptide(L)'
;MRLLRVRRELRRGLPDGRAPSRQAGAPRPDRRHAGRARAADARVRRVGTGRAAGRRCGRVIPTLPLAPRNRLAELILAALHDETARHELRRLAPGDASALAGWLAPEEARLAPLLGARARSACRVLEPRPLHPPAVSLDEALGDARALWEAGLYFEVHELLEPYWRDATGATREALQGLIQAAVGYQHLANGNLPGARALLGEGADRLRGRALAGRALDAFAKDLVACVARVDDFDWHLVPRFPG
;
A
#
# COMPACT_ATOMS: atom_id res chain seq x y z
N MET A 1 -14.47 -55.05 -7.88
CA MET A 1 -15.39 -54.26 -8.73
C MET A 1 -16.56 -53.75 -7.90
N ARG A 2 -16.44 -52.54 -7.34
CA ARG A 2 -17.55 -51.81 -6.69
C ARG A 2 -17.51 -50.37 -7.20
N LEU A 3 -18.48 -50.02 -8.03
CA LEU A 3 -18.70 -48.68 -8.55
C LEU A 3 -19.18 -47.76 -7.42
N LEU A 4 -18.48 -46.66 -7.17
CA LEU A 4 -19.02 -45.51 -6.45
C LEU A 4 -19.33 -44.40 -7.47
N ARG A 5 -20.62 -44.18 -7.70
CA ARG A 5 -21.19 -43.08 -8.47
C ARG A 5 -20.88 -41.76 -7.76
N VAL A 6 -20.11 -40.89 -8.39
CA VAL A 6 -19.98 -39.48 -8.01
C VAL A 6 -21.19 -38.74 -8.55
N ARG A 7 -22.09 -38.30 -7.66
CA ARG A 7 -23.17 -37.37 -8.02
C ARG A 7 -22.65 -35.93 -7.99
N ARG A 8 -22.94 -35.25 -9.10
CA ARG A 8 -22.85 -33.82 -9.37
C ARG A 8 -23.99 -33.07 -8.64
N GLU A 9 -23.86 -31.73 -8.60
CA GLU A 9 -24.82 -30.69 -8.19
C GLU A 9 -24.70 -30.28 -6.70
N LEU A 10 -24.65 -28.99 -6.31
CA LEU A 10 -25.38 -27.82 -6.81
C LEU A 10 -24.59 -26.50 -6.61
N ARG A 11 -24.67 -25.61 -7.60
CA ARG A 11 -24.58 -24.16 -7.38
C ARG A 11 -25.87 -23.71 -6.68
N ARG A 12 -25.76 -22.90 -5.62
CA ARG A 12 -26.69 -21.81 -5.25
C ARG A 12 -26.23 -21.15 -3.94
N GLY A 13 -26.14 -19.83 -3.93
CA GLY A 13 -26.03 -19.03 -2.70
C GLY A 13 -24.89 -18.01 -2.70
N LEU A 14 -25.01 -16.94 -3.49
CA LEU A 14 -24.43 -15.64 -3.13
C LEU A 14 -25.36 -15.01 -2.06
N PRO A 15 -24.82 -14.50 -0.96
CA PRO A 15 -25.43 -13.40 -0.22
C PRO A 15 -24.62 -12.11 -0.40
N ASP A 16 -25.37 -11.02 -0.37
CA ASP A 16 -25.02 -9.65 -0.68
C ASP A 16 -23.94 -9.01 0.21
N GLY A 17 -23.24 -8.05 -0.38
CA GLY A 17 -22.89 -6.78 0.28
C GLY A 17 -22.09 -6.86 1.59
N ARG A 18 -20.82 -7.29 1.53
CA ARG A 18 -19.88 -6.91 2.59
C ARG A 18 -19.47 -5.45 2.44
N ALA A 19 -19.82 -4.65 3.44
CA ALA A 19 -19.33 -3.29 3.60
C ALA A 19 -17.78 -3.27 3.60
N PRO A 20 -17.15 -2.23 3.03
CA PRO A 20 -15.70 -2.11 3.01
C PRO A 20 -15.13 -2.05 4.43
N SER A 21 -13.97 -2.67 4.62
CA SER A 21 -13.18 -2.66 5.85
C SER A 21 -13.08 -1.23 6.41
N ARG A 22 -13.45 -1.05 7.68
CA ARG A 22 -13.24 0.21 8.40
C ARG A 22 -11.74 0.51 8.36
N GLN A 23 -11.38 1.53 7.60
CA GLN A 23 -10.05 2.13 7.61
C GLN A 23 -9.61 2.30 9.06
N ALA A 24 -8.39 1.86 9.39
CA ALA A 24 -7.76 2.23 10.64
C ALA A 24 -7.65 3.76 10.65
N GLY A 25 -8.61 4.42 11.30
CA GLY A 25 -8.49 5.83 11.63
C GLY A 25 -7.21 6.00 12.45
N ALA A 26 -6.42 7.02 12.10
CA ALA A 26 -5.23 7.38 12.86
C ALA A 26 -5.53 7.38 14.37
N PRO A 27 -4.66 6.82 15.23
CA PRO A 27 -4.80 6.94 16.67
C PRO A 27 -4.91 8.43 17.02
N ARG A 28 -5.96 8.81 17.74
CA ARG A 28 -6.07 10.16 18.28
C ARG A 28 -4.96 10.35 19.32
N PRO A 29 -4.21 11.47 19.33
CA PRO A 29 -3.27 11.74 20.40
C PRO A 29 -4.04 11.92 21.71
N ASP A 30 -3.55 11.28 22.77
CA ASP A 30 -4.10 11.37 24.12
C ASP A 30 -4.03 12.82 24.61
N ARG A 31 -5.18 13.47 24.75
CA ARG A 31 -5.30 14.86 25.19
C ARG A 31 -5.38 14.90 26.71
N ARG A 32 -4.22 14.96 27.36
CA ARG A 32 -4.09 15.53 28.70
C ARG A 32 -3.08 16.67 28.66
N HIS A 33 -3.56 17.87 28.33
CA HIS A 33 -3.28 19.10 29.07
C HIS A 33 -4.09 20.24 28.43
N ALA A 34 -4.97 20.84 29.23
CA ALA A 34 -5.83 21.95 28.86
C ALA A 34 -5.05 23.27 28.88
N GLY A 35 -5.22 24.08 27.84
CA GLY A 35 -4.78 25.46 27.79
C GLY A 35 -5.63 26.21 26.76
N ARG A 36 -6.51 27.10 27.23
CA ARG A 36 -7.50 27.86 26.45
C ARG A 36 -6.81 28.81 25.46
N ALA A 37 -7.30 28.87 24.22
CA ALA A 37 -7.25 30.07 23.38
C ALA A 37 -8.42 30.07 22.37
N ARG A 38 -8.98 31.26 22.16
CA ARG A 38 -10.30 31.54 21.57
C ARG A 38 -10.35 31.38 20.04
N ALA A 39 -11.58 31.23 19.56
CA ALA A 39 -11.96 31.20 18.15
C ALA A 39 -11.61 32.48 17.38
N ALA A 40 -11.11 32.33 16.15
CA ALA A 40 -11.14 33.35 15.12
C ALA A 40 -11.16 32.68 13.72
N ASP A 41 -12.36 32.70 13.16
CA ASP A 41 -12.74 33.04 11.78
C ASP A 41 -12.03 32.41 10.55
N ALA A 42 -12.88 32.03 9.61
CA ALA A 42 -12.58 31.32 8.38
C ALA A 42 -12.09 32.28 7.28
N ARG A 43 -10.94 31.97 6.65
CA ARG A 43 -10.64 32.39 5.27
C ARG A 43 -9.87 31.31 4.53
N VAL A 44 -10.56 30.68 3.58
CA VAL A 44 -9.99 29.82 2.55
C VAL A 44 -9.00 30.63 1.71
N ARG A 45 -7.71 30.38 1.86
CA ARG A 45 -6.68 30.87 0.95
C ARG A 45 -6.43 29.82 -0.14
N ARG A 46 -6.68 30.20 -1.39
CA ARG A 46 -6.34 29.42 -2.59
C ARG A 46 -4.84 29.12 -2.58
N VAL A 47 -4.48 27.84 -2.62
CA VAL A 47 -3.09 27.40 -2.80
C VAL A 47 -2.73 27.58 -4.27
N GLY A 48 -1.72 28.42 -4.51
CA GLY A 48 -1.17 28.72 -5.82
C GLY A 48 -0.50 27.51 -6.44
N THR A 49 -0.69 27.36 -7.74
CA THR A 49 -0.03 26.40 -8.62
C THR A 49 1.46 26.74 -8.75
N GLY A 50 2.27 26.29 -7.80
CA GLY A 50 3.72 26.29 -7.87
C GLY A 50 4.21 25.16 -8.77
N ARG A 51 4.61 25.50 -9.99
CA ARG A 51 5.08 24.58 -11.03
C ARG A 51 6.53 24.17 -10.75
N ALA A 52 6.75 23.13 -9.95
CA ALA A 52 8.05 22.45 -9.85
C ALA A 52 8.19 21.45 -11.02
N ALA A 53 8.68 21.94 -12.15
CA ALA A 53 9.06 21.11 -13.28
C ALA A 53 10.58 20.85 -13.23
N GLY A 54 10.99 19.58 -13.19
CA GLY A 54 12.31 19.21 -13.73
C GLY A 54 13.17 18.24 -12.92
N ARG A 55 12.70 17.01 -12.68
CA ARG A 55 13.41 15.74 -12.96
C ARG A 55 12.53 14.57 -12.48
N ARG A 56 11.71 14.03 -13.40
CA ARG A 56 10.86 12.86 -13.14
C ARG A 56 11.72 11.60 -13.22
N CYS A 57 12.30 11.18 -12.10
CA CYS A 57 12.74 9.78 -11.98
C CYS A 57 11.55 8.93 -11.50
N GLY A 58 11.24 7.87 -12.23
CA GLY A 58 10.00 7.09 -12.14
C GLY A 58 9.83 6.23 -10.88
N ARG A 59 9.88 6.82 -9.68
CA ARG A 59 9.63 6.09 -8.41
C ARG A 59 8.36 6.50 -7.67
N VAL A 60 7.79 7.66 -7.95
CA VAL A 60 6.59 8.14 -7.24
C VAL A 60 5.35 7.75 -8.02
N ILE A 61 4.53 6.88 -7.44
CA ILE A 61 3.21 6.59 -7.98
C ILE A 61 2.18 6.98 -6.91
N PRO A 62 1.57 8.17 -7.00
CA PRO A 62 0.47 8.55 -6.13
C PRO A 62 -0.65 7.51 -6.14
N THR A 63 -1.44 7.43 -5.08
CA THR A 63 -2.62 6.56 -5.10
C THR A 63 -3.75 7.19 -5.88
N LEU A 64 -4.59 6.32 -6.44
CA LEU A 64 -5.90 6.66 -6.97
C LEU A 64 -6.87 7.07 -5.83
N PRO A 65 -8.03 7.65 -6.15
CA PRO A 65 -9.17 7.77 -5.24
C PRO A 65 -9.60 6.41 -4.68
N LEU A 66 -10.34 6.44 -3.58
CA LEU A 66 -10.62 5.28 -2.73
C LEU A 66 -11.09 4.03 -3.51
N ALA A 67 -12.14 4.15 -4.31
CA ALA A 67 -12.73 3.02 -5.02
C ALA A 67 -11.77 2.37 -6.05
N PRO A 68 -11.23 3.11 -7.04
CA PRO A 68 -10.30 2.51 -7.99
C PRO A 68 -8.97 2.07 -7.36
N ARG A 69 -8.50 2.75 -6.30
CA ARG A 69 -7.32 2.33 -5.53
C ARG A 69 -7.51 0.96 -4.90
N ASN A 70 -8.60 0.78 -4.14
CA ASN A 70 -8.85 -0.47 -3.43
C ASN A 70 -9.03 -1.62 -4.42
N ARG A 71 -9.83 -1.42 -5.47
CA ARG A 71 -10.02 -2.43 -6.51
C ARG A 71 -8.71 -2.82 -7.19
N LEU A 72 -7.82 -1.85 -7.48
CA LEU A 72 -6.53 -2.15 -8.09
C LEU A 72 -5.62 -2.90 -7.11
N ALA A 73 -5.60 -2.52 -5.83
CA ALA A 73 -4.82 -3.22 -4.83
C ALA A 73 -5.29 -4.67 -4.66
N GLU A 74 -6.60 -4.92 -4.60
CA GLU A 74 -7.18 -6.27 -4.57
C GLU A 74 -6.71 -7.09 -5.76
N LEU A 75 -6.75 -6.53 -6.98
CA LEU A 75 -6.26 -7.21 -8.17
C LEU A 75 -4.74 -7.47 -8.13
N ILE A 76 -3.94 -6.50 -7.65
CA ILE A 76 -2.48 -6.65 -7.50
C ILE A 76 -2.15 -7.79 -6.53
N LEU A 77 -2.84 -7.87 -5.39
CA LEU A 77 -2.63 -8.94 -4.43
C LEU A 77 -3.11 -10.29 -4.96
N ALA A 78 -4.23 -10.33 -5.68
CA ALA A 78 -4.70 -11.56 -6.33
C ALA A 78 -3.67 -12.10 -7.34
N ALA A 79 -2.96 -11.22 -8.05
CA ALA A 79 -1.93 -11.59 -9.02
C ALA A 79 -0.66 -12.22 -8.41
N LEU A 80 -0.50 -12.21 -7.09
CA LEU A 80 0.53 -13.00 -6.39
C LEU A 80 0.28 -14.50 -6.53
N HIS A 81 -0.98 -14.92 -6.69
CA HIS A 81 -1.39 -16.32 -6.63
C HIS A 81 -2.31 -16.77 -7.78
N ASP A 82 -2.79 -15.87 -8.64
CA ASP A 82 -3.68 -16.18 -9.76
C ASP A 82 -3.17 -15.63 -11.11
N GLU A 83 -2.98 -16.50 -12.09
CA GLU A 83 -2.57 -16.13 -13.45
C GLU A 83 -3.64 -15.30 -14.17
N THR A 84 -4.92 -15.52 -13.87
CA THR A 84 -6.02 -14.72 -14.45
C THR A 84 -5.92 -13.27 -14.00
N ALA A 85 -5.64 -13.04 -12.71
CA ALA A 85 -5.39 -11.72 -12.17
C ALA A 85 -4.14 -11.06 -12.80
N ARG A 86 -3.06 -11.83 -13.05
CA ARG A 86 -1.88 -11.34 -13.80
C ARG A 86 -2.25 -10.92 -15.22
N HIS A 87 -3.04 -11.71 -15.93
CA HIS A 87 -3.52 -11.35 -17.26
C HIS A 87 -4.36 -10.07 -17.25
N GLU A 88 -5.24 -9.89 -16.25
CA GLU A 88 -6.00 -8.66 -16.10
C GLU A 88 -5.09 -7.46 -15.83
N LEU A 89 -4.11 -7.56 -14.92
CA LEU A 89 -3.14 -6.48 -14.69
C LEU A 89 -2.38 -6.08 -15.96
N ARG A 90 -1.93 -7.06 -16.76
CA ARG A 90 -1.25 -6.81 -18.04
C ARG A 90 -2.14 -6.03 -19.00
N ARG A 91 -3.45 -6.29 -19.01
CA ARG A 91 -4.40 -5.53 -19.83
C ARG A 91 -4.56 -4.09 -19.37
N LEU A 92 -4.47 -3.81 -18.07
CA LEU A 92 -4.55 -2.44 -17.54
C LEU A 92 -3.24 -1.66 -17.72
N ALA A 93 -2.13 -2.37 -17.86
CA ALA A 93 -0.77 -1.82 -17.91
C ALA A 93 -0.56 -0.74 -18.99
N PRO A 94 -1.09 -0.81 -20.22
CA PRO A 94 -0.95 0.29 -21.18
C PRO A 94 -1.54 1.62 -20.66
N GLY A 95 -2.56 1.57 -19.80
CA GLY A 95 -3.24 2.75 -19.28
C GLY A 95 -4.11 3.45 -20.32
N ASP A 96 -4.53 2.71 -21.37
CA ASP A 96 -5.42 3.23 -22.39
C ASP A 96 -6.87 3.30 -21.88
N ALA A 97 -7.63 4.29 -22.35
CA ALA A 97 -8.98 4.54 -21.83
C ALA A 97 -9.97 3.39 -22.12
N SER A 98 -9.76 2.64 -23.21
CA SER A 98 -10.59 1.51 -23.61
C SER A 98 -10.41 0.29 -22.72
N ALA A 99 -9.18 -0.04 -22.34
CA ALA A 99 -8.82 -1.16 -21.47
C ALA A 99 -9.26 -0.88 -20.03
N LEU A 100 -9.32 0.40 -19.64
CA LEU A 100 -9.80 0.86 -18.35
C LEU A 100 -11.30 1.17 -18.32
N ALA A 101 -12.03 0.86 -19.39
CA ALA A 101 -13.49 0.96 -19.38
C ALA A 101 -14.06 0.08 -18.25
N GLY A 102 -14.86 0.70 -17.37
CA GLY A 102 -15.42 0.04 -16.19
C GLY A 102 -14.48 -0.04 -14.98
N TRP A 103 -13.24 0.45 -15.07
CA TRP A 103 -12.33 0.65 -13.94
C TRP A 103 -12.41 2.05 -13.34
N LEU A 104 -12.67 3.03 -14.20
CA LEU A 104 -12.78 4.44 -13.83
C LEU A 104 -14.13 4.98 -14.31
N ALA A 105 -14.75 5.84 -13.50
CA ALA A 105 -15.90 6.61 -13.94
C ALA A 105 -15.48 7.61 -15.06
N PRO A 106 -16.39 8.08 -15.92
CA PRO A 106 -16.05 9.04 -16.98
C PRO A 106 -15.32 10.29 -16.46
N GLU A 107 -15.71 10.81 -15.30
CA GLU A 107 -15.07 11.94 -14.63
C GLU A 107 -13.66 11.63 -14.09
N GLU A 108 -13.33 10.34 -13.94
CA GLU A 108 -12.04 9.85 -13.47
C GLU A 108 -11.08 9.51 -14.63
N ALA A 109 -11.48 9.68 -15.90
CA ALA A 109 -10.68 9.30 -17.08
C ALA A 109 -9.26 9.87 -17.07
N ARG A 110 -9.05 11.06 -16.47
CA ARG A 110 -7.73 11.68 -16.28
C ARG A 110 -6.74 10.84 -15.45
N LEU A 111 -7.24 9.86 -14.69
CA LEU A 111 -6.45 8.97 -13.83
C LEU A 111 -5.97 7.72 -14.58
N ALA A 112 -6.42 7.48 -15.82
CA ALA A 112 -6.03 6.32 -16.62
C ALA A 112 -4.50 6.12 -16.73
N PRO A 113 -3.68 7.17 -17.00
CA PRO A 113 -2.23 7.00 -17.03
C PRO A 113 -1.64 6.59 -15.68
N LEU A 114 -2.22 7.05 -14.57
CA LEU A 114 -1.78 6.73 -13.21
C LEU A 114 -2.11 5.28 -12.86
N LEU A 115 -3.34 4.84 -13.15
CA LEU A 115 -3.76 3.45 -12.98
C LEU A 115 -2.85 2.52 -13.79
N GLY A 116 -2.65 2.81 -15.08
CA GLY A 116 -1.75 2.04 -15.94
C GLY A 116 -0.31 2.03 -15.44
N ALA A 117 0.20 3.15 -14.89
CA ALA A 117 1.54 3.19 -14.29
C ALA A 117 1.68 2.27 -13.08
N ARG A 118 0.67 2.21 -12.19
CA ARG A 118 0.65 1.27 -11.06
C ARG A 118 0.59 -0.18 -11.56
N ALA A 119 -0.29 -0.47 -12.51
CA ALA A 119 -0.41 -1.81 -13.10
C ALA A 119 0.89 -2.27 -13.76
N ARG A 120 1.57 -1.41 -14.54
CA ARG A 120 2.90 -1.70 -15.09
C ARG A 120 3.94 -1.99 -14.02
N SER A 121 3.96 -1.19 -12.95
CA SER A 121 4.90 -1.39 -11.85
C SER A 121 4.69 -2.74 -11.17
N ALA A 122 3.42 -3.13 -10.97
CA ALA A 122 3.04 -4.42 -10.43
C ALA A 122 3.45 -5.57 -11.37
N CYS A 123 3.08 -5.52 -12.65
CA CYS A 123 3.47 -6.55 -13.63
C CYS A 123 4.99 -6.79 -13.61
N ARG A 124 5.80 -5.73 -13.63
CA ARG A 124 7.27 -5.83 -13.65
C ARG A 124 7.83 -6.65 -12.49
N VAL A 125 7.25 -6.55 -11.29
CA VAL A 125 7.77 -7.26 -10.11
C VAL A 125 7.07 -8.59 -9.85
N LEU A 126 5.85 -8.78 -10.35
CA LEU A 126 5.08 -10.00 -10.14
C LEU A 126 5.33 -11.07 -11.22
N GLU A 127 5.52 -10.68 -12.49
CA GLU A 127 5.73 -11.62 -13.60
C GLU A 127 6.89 -12.62 -13.41
N PRO A 128 8.09 -12.21 -12.95
CA PRO A 128 9.18 -13.16 -12.76
C PRO A 128 9.01 -14.04 -11.51
N ARG A 129 8.01 -13.78 -10.66
CA ARG A 129 7.79 -14.51 -9.42
C ARG A 129 6.92 -15.75 -9.65
N PRO A 130 7.17 -16.87 -8.96
CA PRO A 130 6.24 -17.99 -8.96
C PRO A 130 4.88 -17.56 -8.42
N LEU A 131 3.83 -18.25 -8.84
CA LEU A 131 2.53 -18.11 -8.19
C LEU A 131 2.59 -18.83 -6.85
N HIS A 132 2.37 -18.10 -5.77
CA HIS A 132 2.24 -18.68 -4.44
C HIS A 132 0.82 -19.22 -4.22
N PRO A 133 0.59 -20.17 -3.30
CA PRO A 133 -0.76 -20.47 -2.84
C PRO A 133 -1.39 -19.22 -2.18
N PRO A 134 -2.74 -19.10 -2.11
CA PRO A 134 -3.39 -17.93 -1.54
C PRO A 134 -3.06 -17.63 -0.07
N ALA A 135 -2.65 -18.64 0.70
CA ALA A 135 -2.15 -18.50 2.05
C ALA A 135 -0.69 -18.92 2.08
N VAL A 136 0.18 -17.97 2.44
CA VAL A 136 1.63 -18.17 2.54
C VAL A 136 2.10 -17.92 3.97
N SER A 137 3.31 -18.37 4.27
CA SER A 137 3.99 -18.01 5.51
C SER A 137 4.27 -16.50 5.57
N LEU A 138 4.47 -15.98 6.78
CA LEU A 138 4.88 -14.59 6.96
C LEU A 138 6.20 -14.26 6.22
N ASP A 139 7.13 -15.21 6.14
CA ASP A 139 8.42 -14.98 5.46
C ASP A 139 8.24 -14.78 3.95
N GLU A 140 7.41 -15.61 3.32
CA GLU A 140 7.04 -15.47 1.90
C GLU A 140 6.30 -14.14 1.66
N ALA A 141 5.36 -13.78 2.54
CA ALA A 141 4.65 -12.50 2.45
C ALA A 141 5.58 -11.29 2.61
N LEU A 142 6.62 -11.38 3.45
CA LEU A 142 7.64 -10.34 3.55
C LEU A 142 8.51 -10.26 2.28
N GLY A 143 8.75 -11.39 1.62
CA GLY A 143 9.38 -11.44 0.29
C GLY A 143 8.53 -10.74 -0.79
N ASP A 144 7.21 -10.96 -0.78
CA ASP A 144 6.27 -10.28 -1.69
C ASP A 144 6.15 -8.77 -1.36
N ALA A 145 6.09 -8.42 -0.07
CA ALA A 145 6.08 -7.04 0.40
C ALA A 145 7.34 -6.29 -0.06
N ARG A 146 8.51 -6.94 -0.01
CA ARG A 146 9.75 -6.36 -0.54
C ARG A 146 9.66 -6.06 -2.03
N ALA A 147 9.12 -6.99 -2.83
CA ALA A 147 8.98 -6.78 -4.27
C ALA A 147 8.04 -5.60 -4.58
N LEU A 148 6.90 -5.51 -3.87
CA LEU A 148 5.97 -4.39 -4.00
C LEU A 148 6.58 -3.06 -3.53
N TRP A 149 7.34 -3.07 -2.43
CA TRP A 149 8.06 -1.90 -1.93
C TRP A 149 9.07 -1.35 -2.94
N GLU A 150 9.89 -2.23 -3.54
CA GLU A 150 10.87 -1.86 -4.57
C GLU A 150 10.18 -1.31 -5.83
N ALA A 151 8.91 -1.71 -6.08
CA ALA A 151 8.06 -1.19 -7.14
C ALA A 151 7.37 0.15 -6.81
N GLY A 152 7.56 0.70 -5.61
CA GLY A 152 6.85 1.91 -5.15
C GLY A 152 5.36 1.70 -4.87
N LEU A 153 4.94 0.44 -4.68
CA LEU A 153 3.55 0.04 -4.41
C LEU A 153 3.28 -0.03 -2.91
N TYR A 154 3.49 1.09 -2.22
CA TYR A 154 3.45 1.14 -0.76
C TYR A 154 2.06 0.90 -0.17
N PHE A 155 1.00 1.31 -0.87
CA PHE A 155 -0.36 0.99 -0.45
C PHE A 155 -0.61 -0.52 -0.47
N GLU A 156 -0.14 -1.22 -1.51
CA GLU A 156 -0.28 -2.67 -1.64
C GLU A 156 0.59 -3.42 -0.63
N VAL A 157 1.74 -2.89 -0.22
CA VAL A 157 2.51 -3.42 0.92
C VAL A 157 1.68 -3.37 2.22
N HIS A 158 0.99 -2.26 2.47
CA HIS A 158 0.08 -2.16 3.61
C HIS A 158 -1.02 -3.22 3.54
N GLU A 159 -1.73 -3.30 2.41
CA GLU A 159 -2.84 -4.25 2.24
C GLU A 159 -2.37 -5.72 2.37
N LEU A 160 -1.17 -6.05 1.87
CA LEU A 160 -0.58 -7.38 1.98
C LEU A 160 -0.26 -7.77 3.43
N LEU A 161 0.29 -6.83 4.21
CA LEU A 161 0.74 -7.11 5.58
C LEU A 161 -0.37 -6.97 6.64
N GLU A 162 -1.49 -6.28 6.32
CA GLU A 162 -2.59 -6.04 7.25
C GLU A 162 -3.17 -7.33 7.87
N PRO A 163 -3.43 -8.42 7.12
CA PRO A 163 -3.94 -9.67 7.70
C PRO A 163 -2.96 -10.27 8.72
N TYR A 164 -1.67 -10.31 8.40
CA TYR A 164 -0.64 -10.81 9.31
C TYR A 164 -0.54 -9.96 10.58
N TRP A 165 -0.64 -8.64 10.44
CA TRP A 165 -0.66 -7.74 11.60
C TRP A 165 -1.88 -7.97 12.48
N ARG A 166 -3.05 -8.18 11.87
CA ARG A 166 -4.32 -8.41 12.58
C ARG A 166 -4.24 -9.64 13.47
N ASP A 167 -3.64 -10.71 12.94
CA ASP A 167 -3.54 -12.02 13.60
C ASP A 167 -2.32 -12.11 14.55
N ALA A 168 -1.31 -11.25 14.37
CA ALA A 168 -0.13 -11.22 15.22
C ALA A 168 -0.39 -10.61 16.61
N THR A 169 0.46 -10.99 17.56
CA THR A 169 0.52 -10.44 18.93
C THR A 169 1.95 -10.05 19.32
N GLY A 170 2.09 -9.33 20.44
CA GLY A 170 3.40 -9.02 21.04
C GLY A 170 4.38 -8.34 20.07
N ALA A 171 5.63 -8.78 20.10
CA ALA A 171 6.71 -8.18 19.32
C ALA A 171 6.51 -8.28 17.80
N THR A 172 5.91 -9.37 17.33
CA THR A 172 5.58 -9.58 15.91
C THR A 172 4.57 -8.54 15.43
N ARG A 173 3.50 -8.30 16.20
CA ARG A 173 2.49 -7.30 15.87
C ARG A 173 3.08 -5.90 15.79
N GLU A 174 3.92 -5.53 16.76
CA GLU A 174 4.59 -4.23 16.80
C GLU A 174 5.52 -4.02 15.60
N ALA A 175 6.30 -5.04 15.23
CA ALA A 175 7.18 -4.97 14.06
C ALA A 175 6.37 -4.86 12.75
N LEU A 176 5.31 -5.65 12.59
CA LEU A 176 4.42 -5.56 11.43
C LEU A 176 3.74 -4.19 11.34
N GLN A 177 3.29 -3.64 12.48
CA GLN A 177 2.74 -2.30 12.52
C GLN A 177 3.76 -1.25 12.07
N GLY A 178 5.01 -1.38 12.50
CA GLY A 178 6.09 -0.49 12.06
C GLY A 178 6.34 -0.53 10.54
N LEU A 179 6.35 -1.73 9.94
CA LEU A 179 6.48 -1.89 8.48
C LEU A 179 5.29 -1.30 7.72
N ILE A 180 4.07 -1.54 8.22
CA ILE A 180 2.84 -0.96 7.66
C ILE A 180 2.88 0.57 7.75
N GLN A 181 3.25 1.14 8.90
CA GLN A 181 3.36 2.59 9.07
C GLN A 181 4.42 3.19 8.13
N ALA A 182 5.55 2.51 7.93
CA ALA A 182 6.55 2.95 6.96
C ALA A 182 5.98 3.00 5.53
N ALA A 183 5.25 1.96 5.12
CA ALA A 183 4.61 1.91 3.80
C ALA A 183 3.56 3.03 3.62
N VAL A 184 2.67 3.20 4.61
CA VAL A 184 1.67 4.28 4.57
C VAL A 184 2.34 5.66 4.65
N GLY A 185 3.48 5.81 5.34
CA GLY A 185 4.28 7.03 5.37
C GLY A 185 4.79 7.43 3.99
N TYR A 186 5.36 6.51 3.21
CA TYR A 186 5.74 6.76 1.83
C TYR A 186 4.53 7.00 0.91
N GLN A 187 3.39 6.37 1.20
CA GLN A 187 2.16 6.66 0.49
C GLN A 187 1.66 8.09 0.72
N HIS A 188 1.71 8.58 1.96
CA HIS A 188 1.40 9.95 2.30
C HIS A 188 2.35 10.92 1.58
N LEU A 189 3.63 10.59 1.54
CA LEU A 189 4.64 11.40 0.85
C LEU A 189 4.37 11.47 -0.65
N ALA A 190 4.02 10.34 -1.29
CA ALA A 190 3.68 10.27 -2.70
C ALA A 190 2.43 11.11 -3.04
N ASN A 191 1.52 11.28 -2.07
CA ASN A 191 0.31 12.08 -2.20
C ASN A 191 0.50 13.55 -1.76
N GLY A 192 1.71 13.96 -1.40
CA GLY A 192 2.02 15.32 -0.94
C GLY A 192 1.59 15.63 0.50
N ASN A 193 1.17 14.64 1.28
CA ASN A 193 0.85 14.81 2.69
C ASN A 193 2.12 14.69 3.55
N LEU A 194 2.94 15.75 3.55
CA LEU A 194 4.21 15.80 4.26
C LEU A 194 4.08 15.62 5.79
N PRO A 195 3.11 16.26 6.48
CA PRO A 195 2.96 16.07 7.92
C PRO A 195 2.62 14.62 8.28
N GLY A 196 1.70 14.01 7.54
CA GLY A 196 1.32 12.61 7.74
C GLY A 196 2.46 11.64 7.43
N ALA A 197 3.23 11.90 6.37
CA ALA A 197 4.42 11.12 6.03
C ALA A 197 5.44 11.15 7.17
N ARG A 198 5.75 12.35 7.69
CA ARG A 198 6.71 12.54 8.77
C ARG A 198 6.31 11.77 10.04
N ALA A 199 5.04 11.88 10.43
CA ALA A 199 4.52 11.20 11.61
C ALA A 199 4.64 9.68 11.47
N LEU A 200 4.12 9.12 10.38
CA LEU A 200 4.08 7.67 10.17
C LEU A 200 5.47 7.05 9.96
N LEU A 201 6.37 7.72 9.24
CA LEU A 201 7.75 7.24 9.08
C LEU A 201 8.51 7.28 10.42
N GLY A 202 8.31 8.31 11.24
CA GLY A 202 8.92 8.42 12.57
C GLY A 202 8.40 7.34 13.54
N GLU A 203 7.08 7.23 13.67
CA GLU A 203 6.44 6.21 14.52
C GLU A 203 6.81 4.80 14.06
N GLY A 204 6.80 4.56 12.74
CA GLY A 204 7.20 3.28 12.17
C GLY A 204 8.64 2.93 12.53
N ALA A 205 9.58 3.88 12.41
CA ALA A 205 10.97 3.68 12.80
C ALA A 205 11.13 3.34 14.29
N ASP A 206 10.40 4.03 15.17
CA ASP A 206 10.46 3.77 16.61
C ASP A 206 9.94 2.38 16.97
N ARG A 207 8.89 1.89 16.29
CA ARG A 207 8.40 0.52 16.48
C ARG A 207 9.40 -0.54 16.01
N LEU A 208 10.17 -0.24 14.97
CA LEU A 208 11.10 -1.20 14.35
C LEU A 208 12.46 -1.28 15.06
N ARG A 209 12.83 -0.24 15.82
CA ARG A 209 14.11 -0.16 16.53
C ARG A 209 14.25 -1.29 17.57
N GLY A 210 15.38 -1.96 17.55
CA GLY A 210 15.72 -3.10 18.40
C GLY A 210 14.97 -4.39 18.09
N ARG A 211 14.28 -4.49 16.94
CA ARG A 211 13.39 -5.63 16.63
C ARG A 211 13.90 -6.50 15.50
N ALA A 212 13.38 -7.73 15.50
CA ALA A 212 13.45 -8.65 14.39
C ALA A 212 12.06 -9.20 14.06
N LEU A 213 11.85 -9.58 12.80
CA LEU A 213 10.62 -10.20 12.31
C LEU A 213 10.97 -11.32 11.34
N ALA A 214 10.50 -12.55 11.60
CA ALA A 214 10.80 -13.73 10.79
C ALA A 214 12.32 -13.90 10.52
N GLY A 215 13.16 -13.67 11.54
CA GLY A 215 14.63 -13.77 11.43
C GLY A 215 15.33 -12.55 10.81
N ARG A 216 14.58 -11.53 10.37
CA ARG A 216 15.10 -10.31 9.73
C ARG A 216 15.31 -9.22 10.76
N ALA A 217 16.53 -8.69 10.88
CA ALA A 217 16.82 -7.55 11.76
C ALA A 217 16.30 -6.23 11.14
N LEU A 218 15.61 -5.41 11.94
CA LEU A 218 14.91 -4.22 11.44
C LEU A 218 15.62 -2.90 11.76
N ASP A 219 16.70 -2.93 12.55
CA ASP A 219 17.41 -1.74 13.04
C ASP A 219 18.00 -0.86 11.95
N ALA A 220 18.62 -1.46 10.93
CA ALA A 220 19.19 -0.71 9.83
C ALA A 220 18.10 0.07 9.08
N PHE A 221 17.00 -0.62 8.75
CA PHE A 221 15.85 -0.03 8.11
C PHE A 221 15.21 1.07 8.97
N ALA A 222 15.06 0.85 10.28
CA ALA A 222 14.57 1.87 11.21
C ALA A 222 15.45 3.13 11.22
N LYS A 223 16.78 2.99 11.22
CA LYS A 223 17.71 4.13 11.15
C LYS A 223 17.57 4.88 9.84
N ASP A 224 17.42 4.18 8.72
CA ASP A 224 17.25 4.82 7.41
C ASP A 224 15.91 5.56 7.30
N LEU A 225 14.83 5.05 7.91
CA LEU A 225 13.56 5.75 8.00
C LEU A 225 13.71 7.07 8.77
N VAL A 226 14.43 7.08 9.89
CA VAL A 226 14.72 8.32 10.65
C VAL A 226 15.49 9.32 9.78
N ALA A 227 16.47 8.88 9.00
CA ALA A 227 17.18 9.74 8.08
C ALA A 227 16.25 10.32 6.98
N CYS A 228 15.28 9.53 6.51
CA CYS A 228 14.27 9.99 5.55
C CYS A 228 13.33 11.05 6.15
N VAL A 229 12.91 10.88 7.41
CA VAL A 229 12.05 11.82 8.14
C VAL A 229 12.64 13.24 8.14
N ALA A 230 13.96 13.37 8.31
CA ALA A 230 14.65 14.66 8.31
C ALA A 230 14.60 15.38 6.94
N ARG A 231 14.27 14.66 5.87
CA ARG A 231 14.33 15.15 4.48
C ARG A 231 12.96 15.20 3.78
N VAL A 232 11.87 15.04 4.52
CA VAL A 232 10.51 14.95 3.96
C VAL A 232 10.11 16.17 3.12
N ASP A 233 10.57 17.38 3.47
CA ASP A 233 10.17 18.63 2.78
C ASP A 233 10.78 18.79 1.38
N ASP A 234 11.91 18.13 1.13
CA ASP A 234 12.60 18.08 -0.17
C ASP A 234 13.12 16.65 -0.40
N PHE A 235 12.19 15.70 -0.47
CA PHE A 235 12.52 14.29 -0.45
C PHE A 235 13.01 13.78 -1.80
N ASP A 236 14.23 13.24 -1.82
CA ASP A 236 14.76 12.49 -2.95
C ASP A 236 14.32 11.02 -2.87
N TRP A 237 13.49 10.60 -3.83
CA TRP A 237 12.94 9.24 -3.91
C TRP A 237 13.98 8.14 -4.19
N HIS A 238 15.23 8.49 -4.49
CA HIS A 238 16.34 7.54 -4.50
C HIS A 238 16.75 7.10 -3.09
N LEU A 239 16.41 7.89 -2.06
CA LEU A 239 16.74 7.64 -0.66
C LEU A 239 15.77 6.71 0.06
N VAL A 240 14.68 6.28 -0.60
CA VAL A 240 13.79 5.26 -0.01
C VAL A 240 14.63 4.03 0.36
N PRO A 241 14.65 3.62 1.63
CA PRO A 241 15.45 2.50 2.08
C PRO A 241 14.97 1.21 1.45
N ARG A 242 15.88 0.25 1.30
CA ARG A 242 15.52 -1.09 0.86
C ARG A 242 14.68 -1.75 1.94
N PHE A 243 13.64 -2.47 1.53
CA PHE A 243 12.85 -3.25 2.48
C PHE A 243 13.74 -4.30 3.18
N PRO A 244 13.53 -4.60 4.48
CA PRO A 244 14.33 -5.57 5.21
C PRO A 244 14.44 -6.93 4.51
N GLY A 245 15.67 -7.38 4.31
CA GLY A 245 16.04 -8.63 3.62
C GLY A 245 16.12 -9.83 4.52
#